data_AF-A0A484VIJ4-F1
#
_entry.id   AF-A0A484VIJ4-F1
#
_cell.length_a   1.000
_cell.length_b   1.000
_cell.length_c   1.000
_cell.angle_alpha   90.00
_cell.angle_beta   90.00
_cell.angle_gamma   90.00
#
_symmetry.space_group_name_H-M   'P 1'
#
loop_
_entity.id
_entity.type
_entity.pdbx_description
1 polymer ?
#
loop_
_entity_poly.entity_id
_entity_poly.type
_entity_poly.pdbx_seq_one_letter_code
_entity_poly.pdbx_strand_id
1 'polypeptide(L)'
;MEAWASQCFAMRDELIGLAQRQVLQQAGGHPFHLLPVELAQQTTGAGTKFLRWRRHDRSAMGVALWQELMASTGTPVNLLADLHAIELQRITLNMQISLLHTLGRQAQECASKAAEAEDAYLRRLASIPPAMRDR
;
A
#
# COMPACT_ATOMS: atom_id res chain seq x y z
N MET A 1 -17.61 -7.04 -9.65
CA MET A 1 -16.59 -5.98 -9.49
C MET A 1 -16.39 -5.60 -8.03
N GLU A 2 -17.46 -5.46 -7.23
CA GLU A 2 -17.35 -5.22 -5.78
C GLU A 2 -16.52 -6.28 -5.05
N ALA A 3 -16.78 -7.57 -5.30
CA ALA A 3 -16.00 -8.66 -4.71
C ALA A 3 -14.49 -8.55 -5.02
N TRP A 4 -14.13 -8.10 -6.22
CA TRP A 4 -12.74 -7.86 -6.60
C TRP A 4 -12.15 -6.65 -5.86
N ALA A 5 -12.91 -5.56 -5.71
CA ALA A 5 -12.50 -4.41 -4.91
C ALA A 5 -12.21 -4.82 -3.45
N SER A 6 -13.10 -5.61 -2.84
CA SER A 6 -12.92 -6.13 -1.48
C SER A 6 -11.68 -7.02 -1.36
N GLN A 7 -11.44 -7.90 -2.34
CA GLN A 7 -10.25 -8.76 -2.36
C GLN A 7 -8.95 -7.93 -2.46
N CYS A 8 -8.92 -6.90 -3.31
CA CYS A 8 -7.78 -5.99 -3.41
C CYS A 8 -7.47 -5.30 -2.07
N PHE A 9 -8.49 -4.79 -1.36
CA PHE A 9 -8.29 -4.16 -0.05
C PHE A 9 -7.87 -5.16 1.03
N ALA A 10 -8.44 -6.36 1.04
CA ALA A 10 -8.03 -7.42 1.96
C ALA A 10 -6.55 -7.80 1.77
N MET A 11 -6.13 -8.07 0.53
CA MET A 11 -4.72 -8.36 0.20
C MET A 11 -3.80 -7.19 0.56
N ARG A 12 -4.22 -5.93 0.33
CA ARG A 12 -3.46 -4.74 0.72
C ARG A 12 -3.24 -4.73 2.23
N ASP A 13 -4.28 -4.98 3.01
CA ASP A 13 -4.22 -4.94 4.47
C ASP A 13 -3.39 -6.10 5.04
N GLU A 14 -3.41 -7.27 4.39
CA GLU A 14 -2.51 -8.38 4.69
C GLU A 14 -1.04 -8.02 4.44
N LEU A 15 -0.71 -7.37 3.32
CA LEU A 15 0.65 -6.88 3.05
C LEU A 15 1.11 -5.82 4.05
N ILE A 16 0.21 -4.93 4.47
CA ILE A 16 0.49 -3.98 5.56
C ILE A 16 0.80 -4.74 6.86
N GLY A 17 0.04 -5.80 7.17
CA GLY A 17 0.29 -6.67 8.31
C GLY A 17 1.62 -7.43 8.21
N LEU A 18 1.98 -7.91 7.01
CA LEU A 18 3.26 -8.56 6.75
C LEU A 18 4.43 -7.60 6.98
N ALA A 19 4.33 -6.37 6.46
CA ALA A 19 5.29 -5.30 6.68
C ALA A 19 5.53 -5.04 8.18
N GLN A 20 4.47 -5.07 9.00
CA GLN A 20 4.57 -4.91 10.46
C GLN A 20 5.27 -6.09 11.14
N ARG A 21 4.86 -7.32 10.81
CA ARG A 21 5.32 -8.51 11.54
C ARG A 21 6.72 -8.98 11.14
N GLN A 22 7.14 -8.70 9.91
CA GLN A 22 8.42 -9.18 9.40
C GLN A 22 9.42 -8.04 9.26
N VAL A 23 9.16 -7.08 8.37
CA VAL A 23 10.16 -6.07 8.00
C VAL A 23 10.43 -5.09 9.15
N LEU A 24 9.40 -4.60 9.84
CA LEU A 24 9.61 -3.70 10.99
C LEU A 24 10.21 -4.42 12.20
N GLN A 25 9.85 -5.69 12.42
CA GLN A 25 10.47 -6.48 13.49
C GLN A 25 11.96 -6.71 13.23
N GLN A 26 12.33 -6.99 11.99
CA GLN A 26 13.73 -7.11 11.58
C GLN A 26 14.48 -5.76 11.71
N ALA A 27 13.92 -4.69 11.14
CA ALA A 27 14.55 -3.37 11.11
C ALA A 27 14.59 -2.67 12.49
N GLY A 28 13.70 -3.06 13.41
CA GLY A 28 13.67 -2.58 14.80
C GLY A 28 14.46 -3.45 15.78
N GLY A 29 15.03 -4.57 15.33
CA GLY A 29 15.83 -5.47 16.17
C GLY A 29 17.28 -5.01 16.33
N HIS A 30 18.02 -5.68 17.22
CA HIS A 30 19.48 -5.53 17.28
C HIS A 30 20.13 -6.13 16.01
N PRO A 31 21.15 -5.49 15.42
CA PRO A 31 21.77 -4.22 15.82
C PRO A 31 21.14 -2.96 15.18
N PHE A 32 20.14 -3.10 14.30
CA PHE A 32 19.56 -1.99 13.53
C PHE A 32 18.96 -0.87 14.39
N HIS A 33 18.40 -1.19 15.57
CA HIS A 33 17.88 -0.18 16.49
C HIS A 33 18.93 0.83 17.01
N LEU A 34 20.23 0.54 16.83
CA LEU A 34 21.34 1.43 17.23
C LEU A 34 21.63 2.48 16.16
N LEU A 35 21.07 2.33 14.96
CA LEU A 35 21.26 3.27 13.86
C LEU A 35 20.52 4.58 14.16
N PRO A 36 21.05 5.73 13.70
CA PRO A 36 20.43 7.06 13.91
C PRO A 36 19.08 7.23 13.20
N VAL A 37 18.71 6.29 12.33
CA VAL A 37 17.47 6.29 11.56
C VAL A 37 16.83 4.91 11.64
N GLU A 38 15.51 4.87 11.56
CA GLU A 38 14.71 3.66 11.63
C GLU A 38 13.75 3.56 10.44
N LEU A 39 13.36 2.34 10.11
CA LEU A 39 12.24 2.09 9.23
C LEU A 39 10.96 2.07 10.05
N ALA A 40 9.97 2.86 9.68
CA ALA A 40 8.71 2.95 10.41
C ALA A 40 7.50 3.03 9.48
N GLN A 41 6.30 2.83 10.05
CA GLN A 41 5.06 3.07 9.32
C GLN A 41 4.64 4.53 9.32
N GLN A 42 4.11 4.97 8.18
CA GLN A 42 3.44 6.24 7.99
C GLN A 42 2.05 5.99 7.42
N THR A 43 1.03 6.50 8.11
CA THR A 43 -0.36 6.49 7.64
C THR A 43 -0.61 7.73 6.77
N THR A 44 -1.17 7.55 5.58
CA THR A 44 -1.59 8.65 4.70
C THR A 44 -2.98 9.15 5.06
N GLY A 45 -3.39 10.32 4.52
CA GLY A 45 -4.76 10.82 4.70
C GLY A 45 -5.85 9.88 4.18
N ALA A 46 -5.52 8.97 3.26
CA ALA A 46 -6.40 7.92 2.76
C ALA A 46 -6.40 6.64 3.62
N GLY A 47 -5.78 6.67 4.81
CA GLY A 47 -5.71 5.54 5.75
C GLY A 47 -4.76 4.41 5.37
N THR A 48 -4.08 4.50 4.22
CA THR A 48 -3.11 3.49 3.77
C THR A 48 -1.78 3.68 4.50
N LYS A 49 -1.15 2.58 4.94
CA LYS A 49 0.12 2.60 5.67
C LYS A 49 1.27 2.20 4.75
N PHE A 50 2.35 2.97 4.78
CA PHE A 50 3.58 2.70 4.03
C PHE A 50 4.78 2.65 4.97
N LEU A 51 5.82 1.94 4.56
CA LEU A 51 7.11 1.94 5.24
C LEU A 51 7.96 3.14 4.80
N ARG A 52 8.62 3.80 5.74
CA ARG A 52 9.46 4.98 5.47
C ARG A 52 10.64 5.05 6.44
N TRP A 53 11.81 5.37 5.90
CA TRP A 53 12.96 5.76 6.70
C TRP A 53 12.71 7.10 7.38
N ARG A 54 13.00 7.18 8.68
CA ARG A 54 12.89 8.41 9.46
C ARG A 54 13.94 8.47 10.55
N ARG A 55 14.24 9.68 11.03
CA ARG A 55 14.93 9.84 12.30
C ARG A 55 14.00 9.51 13.46
N HIS A 56 14.57 9.06 14.58
CA HIS A 56 13.82 8.74 15.81
C HIS A 56 13.03 9.95 16.35
N ASP A 57 13.63 11.14 16.26
CA ASP A 57 13.00 12.42 16.63
C ASP A 57 11.96 12.92 15.60
N ARG A 58 11.79 12.20 14.49
CA ARG A 58 10.89 12.52 13.37
C ARG A 58 11.21 13.85 12.66
N SER A 59 12.40 14.40 12.84
CA SER A 59 12.85 15.65 12.20
C SER A 59 13.06 15.53 10.69
N ALA A 60 13.40 14.33 10.22
CA ALA A 60 13.62 14.03 8.81
C ALA A 60 13.05 12.67 8.42
N MET A 61 12.69 12.52 7.14
CA MET A 61 12.16 11.28 6.58
C MET A 61 12.48 11.14 5.09
N GLY A 62 12.56 9.89 4.62
CA GLY A 62 12.78 9.57 3.21
C GLY A 62 14.06 8.77 2.96
N VAL A 63 14.22 8.31 1.73
CA VAL A 63 15.31 7.40 1.32
C VAL A 63 16.71 8.03 1.46
N ALA A 64 16.81 9.35 1.45
CA ALA A 64 18.07 10.07 1.68
C ALA A 64 18.75 9.67 3.00
N LEU A 65 17.96 9.41 4.05
CA LEU A 65 18.47 8.94 5.34
C LEU A 65 19.14 7.56 5.25
N TRP A 66 18.57 6.66 4.44
CA TRP A 66 19.18 5.35 4.19
C TRP A 66 20.43 5.47 3.30
N GLN A 67 20.42 6.38 2.31
CA GLN A 67 21.60 6.64 1.47
C GLN A 67 22.76 7.20 2.31
N GLU A 68 22.48 8.10 3.25
CA GLU A 68 23.44 8.61 4.22
C GLU A 68 24.03 7.50 5.09
N LEU A 69 23.19 6.56 5.57
CA LEU A 69 23.68 5.37 6.28
C LEU A 69 24.63 4.54 5.42
N MET A 70 24.26 4.27 4.16
CA MET A 70 25.07 3.45 3.25
C MET A 70 26.40 4.11 2.89
N ALA A 71 26.44 5.45 2.85
CA ALA A 71 27.65 6.22 2.55
C ALA A 71 28.56 6.45 3.78
N SER A 72 28.04 6.30 5.00
CA SER A 72 28.78 6.55 6.22
C SER A 72 29.81 5.46 6.50
N THR A 73 31.07 5.85 6.71
CA THR A 73 32.13 4.95 7.19
C THR A 73 31.91 4.47 8.62
N GLY A 74 31.00 5.10 9.36
CA GLY A 74 30.55 4.67 10.69
C GLY A 74 29.54 3.52 10.65
N THR A 75 28.99 3.18 9.49
CA THR A 75 28.08 2.05 9.34
C THR A 75 28.88 0.75 9.25
N PRO A 76 28.68 -0.23 10.15
CA PRO A 76 29.40 -1.50 10.10
C PRO A 76 29.16 -2.26 8.79
N VAL A 77 30.24 -2.72 8.14
CA VAL A 77 30.19 -3.39 6.83
C VAL A 77 29.29 -4.61 6.83
N ASN A 78 29.24 -5.35 7.94
CA ASN A 78 28.40 -6.53 8.10
C ASN A 78 26.89 -6.21 8.08
N LEU A 79 26.49 -4.94 8.21
CA LEU A 79 25.08 -4.51 8.13
C LEU A 79 24.67 -4.02 6.75
N LEU A 80 25.61 -3.76 5.83
CA LEU A 80 25.30 -3.18 4.52
C LEU A 80 24.41 -4.09 3.67
N ALA A 81 24.65 -5.40 3.70
CA ALA A 81 23.85 -6.38 2.97
C ALA A 81 22.39 -6.40 3.46
N ASP A 82 22.21 -6.41 4.78
CA ASP A 82 20.88 -6.43 5.38
C ASP A 82 20.16 -5.08 5.21
N LEU A 83 20.86 -3.95 5.34
CA LEU A 83 20.29 -2.62 5.07
C LEU A 83 19.82 -2.49 3.62
N HIS A 84 20.57 -3.05 2.68
CA HIS A 84 20.15 -3.13 1.28
C HIS A 84 18.92 -4.03 1.10
N ALA A 85 18.88 -5.20 1.73
CA ALA A 85 17.74 -6.10 1.68
C ALA A 85 16.46 -5.46 2.27
N ILE A 86 16.57 -4.74 3.39
CA ILE A 86 15.47 -4.01 4.01
C ILE A 86 14.92 -2.94 3.07
N GLU A 87 15.78 -2.20 2.36
CA GLU A 87 15.33 -1.20 1.39
C GLU A 87 14.61 -1.83 0.20
N LEU A 88 15.09 -2.97 -0.31
CA LEU A 88 14.40 -3.72 -1.36
C LEU A 88 13.01 -4.22 -0.90
N GLN A 89 12.90 -4.71 0.33
CA GLN A 89 11.63 -5.11 0.94
C GLN A 89 10.69 -3.91 1.07
N ARG A 90 11.18 -2.75 1.55
CA ARG A 90 10.41 -1.51 1.65
C ARG A 90 9.85 -1.08 0.30
N ILE A 91 10.69 -1.05 -0.74
CA ILE A 91 10.29 -0.69 -2.11
C ILE A 91 9.20 -1.63 -2.61
N THR A 92 9.42 -2.95 -2.49
CA THR A 92 8.51 -3.97 -3.00
C THR A 92 7.16 -3.92 -2.30
N LEU A 93 7.15 -3.87 -0.96
CA LEU A 93 5.91 -3.82 -0.19
C LEU A 93 5.13 -2.53 -0.45
N ASN A 94 5.81 -1.38 -0.46
CA ASN A 94 5.14 -0.11 -0.73
C ASN A 94 4.55 -0.08 -2.16
N MET A 95 5.24 -0.65 -3.15
CA MET A 95 4.73 -0.79 -4.51
C MET A 95 3.47 -1.67 -4.54
N GLN A 96 3.52 -2.86 -3.95
CA GLN A 96 2.39 -3.79 -3.92
C GLN A 96 1.17 -3.20 -3.19
N ILE A 97 1.38 -2.55 -2.05
CA ILE A 97 0.34 -1.83 -1.30
C ILE A 97 -0.30 -0.74 -2.18
N SER A 98 0.53 0.02 -2.90
CA SER A 98 0.03 1.07 -3.81
C SER A 98 -0.79 0.49 -4.96
N LEU A 99 -0.32 -0.59 -5.58
CA LEU A 99 -1.02 -1.26 -6.68
C LEU A 99 -2.37 -1.81 -6.24
N LEU A 100 -2.42 -2.56 -5.12
CA LEU A 100 -3.67 -3.12 -4.61
C LEU A 100 -4.66 -2.03 -4.18
N HIS A 101 -4.16 -0.94 -3.58
CA HIS A 101 -5.02 0.19 -3.25
C HIS A 101 -5.65 0.82 -4.50
N THR A 102 -4.86 1.05 -5.55
CA THR A 102 -5.35 1.61 -6.83
C THR A 102 -6.32 0.66 -7.52
N LEU A 103 -6.00 -0.63 -7.60
CA LEU A 103 -6.87 -1.65 -8.20
C LEU A 103 -8.21 -1.75 -7.45
N GLY A 104 -8.17 -1.75 -6.11
CA GLY A 104 -9.38 -1.78 -5.29
C GLY A 104 -10.27 -0.57 -5.51
N ARG A 105 -9.68 0.63 -5.55
CA ARG A 105 -10.41 1.88 -5.84
C ARG A 105 -11.05 1.84 -7.23
N GLN A 106 -10.27 1.47 -8.26
CA GLN A 106 -10.77 1.40 -9.64
C GLN A 106 -11.90 0.38 -9.77
N ALA A 107 -11.78 -0.78 -9.14
CA ALA A 107 -12.80 -1.82 -9.14
C ALA A 107 -14.11 -1.34 -8.49
N GLN A 108 -14.01 -0.57 -7.40
CA GLN A 108 -15.17 0.02 -6.74
C GLN A 108 -15.86 1.06 -7.64
N GLU A 109 -15.09 1.96 -8.25
CA GLU A 109 -15.63 2.96 -9.19
C GLU A 109 -16.32 2.30 -10.39
N CYS A 110 -15.73 1.24 -10.94
CA CYS A 110 -16.34 0.49 -12.03
C CYS A 110 -17.61 -0.25 -11.60
N ALA A 111 -17.67 -0.76 -10.36
CA ALA A 111 -18.89 -1.36 -9.83
C ALA A 111 -20.04 -0.34 -9.76
N SER A 112 -19.78 0.86 -9.25
CA SER A 112 -20.76 1.95 -9.20
C SER A 112 -21.26 2.33 -10.59
N LYS A 113 -20.34 2.52 -11.56
CA LYS A 113 -20.71 2.85 -12.96
C LYS A 113 -21.56 1.76 -13.61
N ALA A 114 -21.28 0.49 -13.34
CA ALA A 114 -22.08 -0.62 -13.88
C ALA A 114 -23.48 -0.68 -13.25
N ALA A 115 -23.60 -0.42 -11.95
CA ALA A 115 -24.90 -0.32 -11.28
C ALA A 115 -25.73 0.85 -11.84
N GLU A 116 -25.11 2.01 -12.08
CA GLU A 116 -25.76 3.16 -12.72
C GLU A 116 -26.25 2.85 -14.14
N ALA A 117 -25.44 2.12 -14.93
CA ALA A 117 -25.82 1.69 -16.27
C ALA A 117 -27.01 0.72 -16.25
N GLU A 118 -27.01 -0.24 -15.32
CA GLU A 118 -28.12 -1.18 -15.14
C GLU A 118 -29.41 -0.45 -14.72
N ASP A 119 -29.32 0.47 -13.75
CA ASP A 119 -30.47 1.27 -13.33
C ASP A 119 -31.05 2.11 -14.49
N ALA A 120 -30.20 2.71 -15.31
CA ALA A 120 -30.64 3.45 -16.49
C ALA A 120 -31.37 2.54 -17.50
N TYR A 121 -30.85 1.33 -17.73
CA TYR A 121 -31.49 0.32 -18.58
C TYR A 121 -32.86 -0.12 -18.04
N LEU A 122 -32.93 -0.48 -16.75
CA LEU A 122 -34.16 -0.93 -16.10
C LEU A 122 -35.22 0.17 -16.06
N ARG A 123 -34.84 1.43 -15.79
CA ARG A 123 -35.74 2.58 -15.88
C ARG A 123 -36.33 2.73 -17.28
N ARG A 124 -35.51 2.56 -18.33
CA ARG A 124 -36.01 2.61 -19.71
C ARG A 124 -36.98 1.47 -19.97
N LEU A 125 -36.65 0.24 -19.60
CA LEU A 125 -37.52 -0.92 -19.82
C LEU A 125 -38.88 -0.76 -19.11
N ALA A 126 -38.86 -0.26 -17.88
CA ALA A 126 -40.08 0.01 -17.10
C ALA A 126 -40.99 1.04 -17.79
N SER A 127 -40.41 2.05 -18.45
CA SER A 127 -41.16 3.07 -19.20
C SER A 127 -41.81 2.57 -20.50
N ILE A 128 -41.39 1.41 -21.03
CA ILE A 128 -41.91 0.86 -22.29
C ILE A 128 -43.26 0.18 -22.03
N PRO A 129 -44.35 0.56 -22.73
CA PRO A 129 -45.64 -0.10 -22.65
C PRO A 129 -45.56 -1.61 -22.95
N PRO A 130 -46.35 -2.46 -22.27
CA PRO A 130 -46.29 -3.92 -22.45
C PRO A 130 -46.44 -4.38 -23.91
N ALA A 131 -47.30 -3.70 -24.69
CA ALA A 131 -47.56 -4.02 -26.09
C ALA A 131 -46.36 -3.83 -27.04
N MET A 132 -45.29 -3.17 -26.59
CA MET A 132 -44.05 -2.96 -27.34
C MET A 132 -42.86 -3.76 -26.79
N ARG A 133 -43.05 -4.59 -25.75
CA ARG A 133 -41.95 -5.39 -25.15
C ARG A 133 -41.68 -6.72 -25.87
N ASP A 134 -42.64 -7.23 -26.64
CA ASP A 134 -42.59 -8.57 -27.29
C ASP A 134 -42.45 -8.51 -28.83
N ARG A 135 -42.08 -7.36 -29.42
CA ARG A 135 -41.72 -7.22 -30.85
C ARG A 135 -40.22 -7.07 -31.00
#